data_AF-A0A4Y2PK32-F1
#
_entry.id   AF-A0A4Y2PK32-F1
#
_cell.length_a   1.000
_cell.length_b   1.000
_cell.length_c   1.000
_cell.angle_alpha   90.00
_cell.angle_beta   90.00
_cell.angle_gamma   90.00
#
_symmetry.space_group_name_H-M   'P 1'
#
loop_
_entity.id
_entity.type
_entity.pdbx_description
1 polymer ?
#
loop_
_entity_poly.entity_id
_entity_poly.type
_entity_poly.pdbx_seq_one_letter_code
_entity_poly.pdbx_strand_id
1 'polypeptide(L)'
;CVGYSLGLIGVMYAGCDRMWSNILAIIAMGFAGFAYCGCMTAVIDMSPTFAGTVMGLSSTLASTSSFIFPVLVGFMTNEEVSM
;
A
#
# COMPACT_ATOMS: atom_id res chain seq x y z
N CYS A 1 -1.33 7.29 8.47
CA CYS A 1 -2.69 6.75 8.31
C CYS A 1 -3.05 5.85 9.50
N VAL A 2 -3.56 6.44 10.59
CA VAL A 2 -3.85 5.69 11.84
C VAL A 2 -4.84 4.54 11.59
N GLY A 3 -5.87 4.77 10.75
CA GLY A 3 -6.84 3.74 10.37
C GLY A 3 -6.24 2.55 9.60
N TYR A 4 -5.31 2.79 8.68
CA TYR A 4 -4.60 1.72 7.95
C TYR A 4 -3.71 0.90 8.88
N SER A 5 -2.94 1.57 9.75
CA SER A 5 -2.04 0.91 10.70
C SER A 5 -2.81 0.06 11.71
N LEU A 6 -3.91 0.58 12.27
CA LEU A 6 -4.79 -0.18 13.16
C LEU A 6 -5.43 -1.39 12.45
N GLY A 7 -5.85 -1.22 11.20
CA GLY A 7 -6.39 -2.29 10.38
C GLY A 7 -5.38 -3.43 10.16
N LEU A 8 -4.12 -3.11 9.85
CA LEU A 8 -3.07 -4.11 9.69
C LEU A 8 -2.71 -4.83 11.00
N ILE A 9 -2.64 -4.10 12.11
CA ILE A 9 -2.41 -4.72 13.43
C ILE A 9 -3.57 -5.68 13.77
N GLY A 10 -4.81 -5.30 13.43
CA GLY A 10 -5.98 -6.17 13.56
C GLY A 10 -5.88 -7.43 12.71
N VAL A 11 -5.39 -7.32 11.46
CA VAL A 11 -5.15 -8.48 10.57
C VAL A 11 -4.11 -9.44 11.16
N MET A 12 -3.03 -8.91 11.76
CA MET A 12 -1.99 -9.70 12.42
C MET A 12 -2.53 -10.48 13.63
N TYR A 13 -3.53 -9.94 14.33
CA TYR A 13 -4.19 -10.60 15.47
C TYR A 13 -5.34 -11.55 15.09
N ALA A 14 -5.93 -11.40 13.89
CA ALA A 14 -7.08 -12.17 13.43
C ALA A 14 -6.76 -13.62 13.01
N GLY A 15 -5.73 -14.24 13.59
CA GLY A 15 -5.22 -15.56 13.19
C GLY A 15 -6.28 -16.66 13.01
N CYS A 16 -5.92 -17.68 12.22
CA CYS A 16 -6.69 -18.88 11.84
C CYS A 16 -8.00 -18.66 11.06
N ASP A 17 -8.74 -17.57 11.30
CA ASP A 17 -10.01 -17.27 10.64
C ASP A 17 -9.84 -16.39 9.39
N ARG A 18 -9.80 -17.04 8.22
CA ARG A 18 -9.64 -16.37 6.91
C ARG A 18 -10.72 -15.31 6.64
N MET A 19 -11.94 -15.53 7.13
CA MET A 19 -13.05 -14.62 6.88
C MET A 19 -12.88 -13.28 7.59
N TRP A 20 -12.49 -13.30 8.86
CA TRP A 20 -12.24 -12.08 9.64
C TRP A 20 -11.00 -11.35 9.13
N SER A 21 -9.91 -12.06 8.84
CA SER A 21 -8.69 -11.47 8.29
C SER A 21 -8.95 -10.70 6.99
N ASN A 22 -9.75 -11.27 6.07
CA ASN A 22 -10.08 -10.62 4.81
C ASN A 22 -10.95 -9.37 4.99
N ILE A 23 -11.94 -9.39 5.89
CA ILE A 23 -12.80 -8.23 6.17
C ILE A 23 -11.97 -7.07 6.76
N LEU A 24 -11.11 -7.35 7.74
CA LEU A 24 -10.24 -6.34 8.33
C LEU A 24 -9.24 -5.78 7.30
N ALA A 25 -8.72 -6.62 6.39
CA ALA A 25 -7.85 -6.17 5.32
C ALA A 25 -8.55 -5.23 4.32
N ILE A 26 -9.81 -5.52 3.96
CA ILE A 26 -10.62 -4.65 3.09
C ILE A 26 -10.86 -3.28 3.76
N ILE A 27 -11.21 -3.28 5.04
CA ILE A 27 -11.42 -2.04 5.80
C ILE A 27 -10.11 -1.22 5.87
N ALA A 28 -8.99 -1.89 6.16
CA ALA A 28 -7.68 -1.26 6.20
C ALA A 28 -7.33 -0.61 4.84
N MET A 29 -7.43 -1.37 3.75
CA MET A 29 -7.21 -0.89 2.38
C MET A 29 -8.13 0.29 2.02
N GLY A 30 -9.39 0.27 2.49
CA GLY A 30 -10.32 1.39 2.35
C GLY A 30 -9.77 2.69 2.95
N PHE A 31 -9.22 2.64 4.17
CA PHE A 31 -8.56 3.80 4.80
C PHE A 31 -7.29 4.25 4.06
N ALA A 32 -6.57 3.33 3.40
CA ALA A 32 -5.43 3.70 2.54
C ALA A 32 -5.89 4.48 1.30
N GLY A 33 -7.01 4.08 0.68
CA GLY A 33 -7.61 4.79 -0.45
C GLY A 33 -7.99 6.24 -0.12
N PHE A 34 -8.59 6.46 1.07
CA PHE A 34 -8.91 7.82 1.54
C PHE A 34 -7.67 8.71 1.68
N ALA A 35 -6.56 8.17 2.20
CA ALA A 35 -5.32 8.92 2.33
C ALA A 35 -4.71 9.27 0.96
N TYR A 36 -4.80 8.35 -0.01
CA TYR A 36 -4.28 8.57 -1.35
C TYR A 36 -4.99 9.71 -2.09
N CYS A 37 -6.33 9.80 -1.97
CA CYS A 37 -7.08 10.93 -2.52
C CYS A 37 -6.58 12.27 -1.98
N GLY A 38 -6.31 12.36 -0.67
CA GLY A 38 -5.79 13.59 -0.06
C GLY A 38 -4.41 14.00 -0.60
N CYS A 39 -3.52 13.03 -0.81
CA CYS A 39 -2.20 13.30 -1.40
C CYS A 39 -2.30 13.81 -2.85
N MET A 40 -3.18 13.23 -3.66
CA MET A 40 -3.43 13.72 -5.02
C MET A 40 -3.97 15.15 -5.01
N THR A 41 -4.91 15.47 -4.11
CA THR A 41 -5.49 16.83 -4.00
C THR A 41 -4.46 17.86 -3.52
N ALA A 42 -3.52 17.48 -2.65
CA ALA A 42 -2.48 18.38 -2.16
C ALA A 42 -1.49 18.81 -3.28
N VAL A 43 -1.17 17.92 -4.22
CA VAL A 43 -0.25 18.22 -5.33
C VAL A 43 -0.88 19.18 -6.34
N ILE A 44 -2.17 18.99 -6.65
CA ILE A 44 -2.91 19.86 -7.57
C ILE A 44 -3.16 21.26 -6.97
N ASP A 45 -3.31 21.35 -5.64
CA ASP A 45 -3.46 22.63 -4.94
C ASP A 45 -2.16 23.45 -4.97
N MET A 46 -1.02 22.79 -4.79
CA MET A 46 0.29 23.46 -4.74
C MET A 46 0.79 23.91 -6.13
N SER A 47 0.49 23.16 -7.20
CA SER A 47 0.91 23.52 -8.56
C SER A 47 0.02 22.91 -9.66
N PRO A 48 -1.10 23.56 -10.03
CA PRO A 48 -2.03 23.01 -11.01
C PRO A 48 -1.40 22.87 -12.41
N THR A 49 -0.42 23.71 -12.76
CA THR A 49 0.24 23.71 -14.08
C THR A 49 1.30 22.62 -14.25
N PHE A 50 1.85 22.10 -13.15
CA PHE A 50 2.89 21.05 -13.17
C PHE A 50 2.41 19.74 -12.51
N ALA A 51 1.12 19.65 -12.17
CA ALA A 51 0.55 18.49 -11.50
C ALA A 51 0.76 17.17 -12.27
N GLY A 52 0.62 17.21 -13.61
CA GLY A 52 0.75 16.02 -14.45
C GLY A 52 2.16 15.43 -14.47
N THR A 53 3.19 16.28 -14.56
CA THR A 53 4.59 15.85 -14.57
C THR A 53 5.02 15.33 -13.20
N VAL A 54 4.63 15.99 -12.11
CA VAL A 54 4.92 15.54 -10.73
C VAL A 54 4.26 14.21 -10.42
N MET A 55 2.99 14.04 -10.80
CA MET A 55 2.29 12.76 -10.64
C MET A 55 2.86 11.66 -11.52
N GLY A 56 3.28 11.99 -12.75
CA GLY A 56 3.97 11.06 -13.63
C GLY A 56 5.28 10.55 -13.02
N LEU A 57 6.11 11.45 -12.48
CA LEU A 57 7.35 11.11 -11.78
C LEU A 57 7.09 10.28 -10.52
N SER A 58 6.07 10.64 -9.74
CA SER A 58 5.70 9.89 -8.53
C SER A 58 5.26 8.46 -8.88
N SER A 59 4.49 8.31 -9.96
CA SER A 59 3.99 7.01 -10.40
C SER A 59 5.08 6.12 -11.00
N THR A 60 6.06 6.69 -11.71
CA THR A 60 7.22 5.92 -12.19
C THR A 60 8.07 5.41 -11.03
N LEU A 61 8.35 6.26 -10.03
CA LEU A 61 9.07 5.83 -8.82
C LEU A 61 8.31 4.73 -8.06
N ALA A 62 6.99 4.90 -7.87
CA ALA A 62 6.14 3.91 -7.21
C ALA A 62 6.07 2.59 -8.00
N SER A 63 6.02 2.65 -9.33
CA SER A 63 6.04 1.46 -10.18
C SER A 63 7.39 0.75 -10.12
N THR A 64 8.50 1.49 -10.08
CA THR A 64 9.85 0.92 -9.93
C THR A 64 9.99 0.20 -8.60
N SER A 65 9.54 0.80 -7.49
CA SER A 65 9.58 0.13 -6.18
C SER A 65 8.71 -1.13 -6.14
N SER A 66 7.53 -1.08 -6.78
CA SER A 66 6.60 -2.22 -6.84
C SER A 66 7.14 -3.37 -7.68
N PHE A 67 7.95 -3.09 -8.71
CA PHE A 67 8.60 -4.11 -9.51
C PHE A 67 9.73 -4.83 -8.77
N ILE A 68 10.48 -4.09 -7.94
CA ILE A 68 11.62 -4.62 -7.16
C ILE A 68 11.13 -5.47 -5.98
N PHE A 69 9.99 -5.11 -5.39
CA PHE A 69 9.44 -5.76 -4.21
C PHE A 69 9.23 -7.29 -4.34
N PRO A 70 8.56 -7.85 -5.37
CA PRO A 70 8.37 -9.29 -5.50
C PRO A 70 9.68 -10.04 -5.75
N VAL A 71 10.67 -9.40 -6.40
CA VAL A 71 12.01 -10.00 -6.55
C VAL A 71 12.67 -10.14 -5.18
N LEU A 72 12.62 -9.09 -4.35
CA LEU A 72 13.17 -9.11 -3.00
C LEU A 72 12.44 -10.11 -2.08
N VAL A 73 11.11 -10.12 -2.10
CA VAL A 73 10.29 -11.08 -1.34
C VAL A 73 10.57 -12.51 -1.82
N GLY A 74 10.75 -12.70 -3.13
CA GLY A 74 11.20 -13.98 -3.69
C GLY A 74 12.51 -14.45 -3.05
N PHE A 75 13.54 -13.60 -3.02
CA PHE A 75 14.81 -13.95 -2.36
C PHE A 75 14.66 -14.26 -0.87
N MET A 76 13.80 -13.53 -0.14
CA MET A 76 13.54 -13.75 1.29
C MET A 76 12.78 -15.07 1.55
N THR A 77 11.80 -15.41 0.72
CA THR A 77 10.97 -16.62 0.87
C THR A 77 11.61 -17.88 0.28
N ASN A 78 12.66 -17.78 -0.54
CA ASN A 78 13.37 -18.97 -1.06
C ASN A 78 13.98 -19.85 0.06
N GLU A 79 14.19 -19.30 1.27
CA GLU A 79 14.62 -20.08 2.43
C GLU A 79 13.47 -20.87 3.09
N GLU A 80 12.21 -20.45 2.87
CA GLU A 80 11.00 -20.98 3.52
C GLU A 80 10.39 -22.16 2.74
N VAL A 81 10.60 -22.22 1.41
CA VAL A 81 9.98 -23.22 0.51
C VAL A 81 10.80 -24.53 0.40
N SER A 82 11.94 -24.62 1.09
CA SER A 82 12.81 -25.82 1.08
C SER A 82 12.68 -26.73 2.33
N MET A 83 11.64 -26.55 3.15
CA MET A 83 11.32 -27.42 4.29
C MET A 83 9.94 -28.07 4.15
#